data_AF-A0A350LN76-F1
#
_entry.id   AF-A0A350LN76-F1
#
_cell.length_a   1.000
_cell.length_b   1.000
_cell.length_c   1.000
_cell.angle_alpha   90.00
_cell.angle_beta   90.00
_cell.angle_gamma   90.00
#
_symmetry.space_group_name_H-M   'P 1'
#
loop_
_entity.id
_entity.type
_entity.pdbx_description
1 polymer ?
#
loop_
_entity_poly.entity_id
_entity_poly.type
_entity_poly.pdbx_seq_one_letter_code
_entity_poly.pdbx_strand_id
1 'polypeptide(L)'
;MATYDFIFDGLGLREWCDKDASDAPMSMAELLAQGGGGAGTSIWKLPFPSLDALNKACPAIARTRDVTKGVETGFLDIKDSLKVVLDPITQPLSWFLEGALYTFQNTPWFIMIP
;
A
#
# COMPACT_ATOMS: atom_id res chain seq x y z
N MET A 1 21.98 8.00 14.97
CA MET A 1 20.82 7.89 15.89
C MET A 1 19.60 8.33 15.12
N ALA A 2 18.59 7.46 15.03
CA ALA A 2 17.38 7.80 14.29
C ALA A 2 16.67 8.96 14.97
N THR A 3 16.11 9.88 14.18
CA THR A 3 15.48 11.10 14.68
C THR A 3 14.34 10.84 15.67
N TYR A 4 13.78 9.63 15.71
CA TYR A 4 12.63 9.27 16.55
C TYR A 4 12.92 8.16 17.59
N ASP A 5 14.18 7.78 17.81
CA ASP A 5 14.57 6.72 18.79
C ASP A 5 13.99 7.00 20.20
N PHE A 6 14.01 8.29 20.59
CA PHE A 6 13.47 8.77 21.87
C PHE A 6 11.97 8.49 22.09
N ILE A 7 11.17 8.37 21.02
CA ILE A 7 9.73 8.09 21.13
C ILE A 7 9.54 6.60 21.48
N PHE A 8 10.31 5.73 20.84
CA PHE A 8 10.21 4.28 21.07
C PHE A 8 10.84 3.88 22.41
N ASP A 9 11.93 4.54 22.80
CA ASP A 9 12.56 4.37 24.11
C ASP A 9 11.67 4.88 25.25
N GLY A 10 11.04 6.05 25.07
CA GLY A 10 10.17 6.65 26.09
C GLY A 10 8.86 5.88 26.33
N LEU A 11 8.37 5.16 25.30
CA LEU A 11 7.20 4.30 25.41
C LEU A 11 7.54 2.85 25.78
N GLY A 12 8.83 2.50 25.83
CA GLY A 12 9.28 1.13 26.13
C GLY A 12 9.08 0.13 24.99
N LEU A 13 8.92 0.60 23.74
CA LEU A 13 8.67 -0.24 22.56
C LEU A 13 9.97 -0.76 21.91
N ARG A 14 11.15 -0.49 22.49
CA ARG A 14 12.44 -0.92 21.93
C ARG A 14 12.54 -2.43 21.74
N GLU A 15 12.04 -3.23 22.68
CA GLU A 15 12.03 -4.70 22.54
C GLU A 15 11.16 -5.17 21.36
N TRP A 16 10.04 -4.48 21.10
CA TRP A 16 9.17 -4.77 19.96
C TRP A 16 9.81 -4.36 18.63
N CYS A 17 10.51 -3.23 18.62
CA CYS A 17 11.28 -2.77 17.46
C CYS A 17 12.46 -3.70 17.14
N ASP A 18 13.16 -4.21 18.14
CA ASP A 18 14.32 -5.10 17.97
C ASP A 18 13.91 -6.54 17.61
N LYS A 19 12.66 -6.95 17.89
CA LYS A 19 12.14 -8.30 17.58
C LYS A 19 12.05 -8.60 16.08
N ASP A 20 11.76 -7.58 15.27
CA ASP A 20 11.61 -7.65 13.82
C ASP A 20 12.76 -6.95 13.06
N ALA A 21 13.90 -6.75 13.73
CA ALA A 21 15.16 -6.33 13.10
C ALA A 21 15.73 -7.46 12.22
N SER A 22 14.99 -7.85 11.19
CA SER A 22 15.46 -8.77 10.17
C SER A 22 16.48 -8.08 9.27
N ASP A 23 17.47 -8.86 8.84
CA ASP A 23 18.60 -8.56 7.95
C ASP A 23 18.15 -8.02 6.57
N ALA A 24 17.57 -6.82 6.57
CA ALA A 24 17.20 -6.11 5.36
C ALA A 24 18.44 -5.41 4.78
N PRO A 25 18.66 -5.46 3.46
CA PRO A 25 19.82 -4.82 2.85
C PRO A 25 19.82 -3.31 3.15
N MET A 26 20.95 -2.82 3.68
CA MET A 26 21.11 -1.43 4.10
C MET A 26 20.65 -0.45 3.03
N SER A 27 19.91 0.57 3.44
CA SER A 27 19.40 1.58 2.53
C SER A 27 20.53 2.52 2.07
N MET A 28 20.46 3.06 0.86
CA MET A 28 21.45 4.06 0.39
C MET A 28 21.58 5.28 1.31
N ALA A 29 20.54 5.59 2.09
CA ALA A 29 20.56 6.65 3.09
C ALA A 29 21.41 6.28 4.32
N GLU A 30 21.49 5.00 4.72
CA GLU A 30 22.43 4.53 5.76
C GLU A 30 23.88 4.63 5.30
N LEU A 31 24.14 4.32 4.02
CA LEU A 31 25.48 4.49 3.44
C LEU A 31 25.92 5.96 3.43
N LEU A 32 24.98 6.89 3.20
CA LEU A 32 25.26 8.33 3.27
C LEU A 32 25.39 8.85 4.71
N ALA A 33 24.60 8.32 5.65
CA ALA A 33 24.67 8.69 7.07
C ALA A 33 25.96 8.20 7.75
N GLN A 34 26.54 7.09 7.29
CA GLN A 34 27.86 6.63 7.74
C GLN A 34 28.99 7.59 7.31
N GLY A 35 28.76 8.43 6.30
CA GLY A 35 29.74 9.38 5.75
C GLY A 35 29.72 10.80 6.33
N GLY A 36 28.79 11.16 7.22
CA GLY A 36 28.67 12.57 7.64
C GLY A 36 27.86 12.84 8.91
N GLY A 37 28.60 13.04 10.02
CA GLY A 37 28.39 14.08 11.05
C GLY A 37 27.00 14.27 11.67
N GLY A 38 26.87 13.85 12.93
CA GLY A 38 25.67 14.06 13.75
C GLY A 38 25.37 15.52 14.12
N ALA A 39 24.08 15.80 14.33
CA ALA A 39 23.61 16.98 15.04
C ALA A 39 22.27 16.63 15.73
N GLY A 40 22.23 16.78 17.05
CA GLY A 40 21.02 16.56 17.86
C GLY A 40 19.90 17.49 17.43
N THR A 41 18.73 16.93 17.12
CA THR A 41 17.58 17.69 16.64
C THR A 41 16.68 18.11 17.78
N SER A 42 16.57 19.42 17.97
CA SER A 42 15.54 20.09 18.78
C SER A 42 14.13 19.65 18.36
N ILE A 43 13.25 19.43 19.34
CA ILE A 43 11.81 19.13 19.21
C ILE A 43 11.04 20.04 18.24
N TRP A 44 11.53 21.26 17.97
CA TRP A 44 10.94 22.21 17.01
C TRP A 44 11.49 22.08 15.57
N LYS A 45 12.46 21.20 15.36
CA LYS A 45 13.11 20.88 14.06
C LYS A 45 12.90 19.42 13.66
N LEU A 46 11.96 18.73 14.31
CA LEU A 46 11.60 17.38 13.90
C LEU A 46 11.00 17.46 12.49
N PRO A 47 11.60 16.80 11.48
CA PRO A 47 11.03 16.73 10.15
C PRO A 47 9.64 16.06 10.23
N PHE A 48 8.84 16.18 9.17
CA PHE A 48 7.54 15.50 9.13
C PHE A 48 7.73 13.98 9.27
N PRO A 49 6.96 13.32 10.18
CA PRO A 49 7.08 11.89 10.44
C PRO A 49 6.52 11.09 9.26
N SER A 50 7.36 10.75 8.30
CA SER A 50 7.02 9.76 7.27
C SER A 50 7.20 8.34 7.83
N LEU A 51 6.42 7.38 7.35
CA LEU A 51 6.57 5.97 7.74
C LEU A 51 7.97 5.43 7.47
N ASP A 52 8.69 5.98 6.48
CA ASP A 52 10.09 5.66 6.22
C ASP A 52 11.03 6.19 7.33
N ALA A 53 10.77 7.40 7.84
CA ALA A 53 11.54 7.96 8.94
C ALA A 53 11.27 7.25 10.28
N LEU A 54 10.07 6.69 10.48
CA LEU A 54 9.73 5.85 11.62
C LEU A 54 10.33 4.44 11.49
N ASN A 55 10.31 3.84 10.29
CA ASN A 55 10.96 2.54 10.03
C ASN A 55 12.47 2.59 10.32
N LYS A 56 13.13 3.72 10.08
CA LYS A 56 14.55 3.95 10.44
C LYS A 56 14.82 3.95 11.95
N ALA A 57 13.82 4.28 12.77
CA ALA A 57 13.93 4.24 14.23
C ALA A 57 13.44 2.91 14.81
N CYS A 58 12.49 2.25 14.14
CA CYS A 58 11.89 1.00 14.56
C CYS A 58 11.65 0.11 13.32
N PRO A 59 12.48 -0.93 13.08
CA PRO A 59 12.39 -1.72 11.86
C PRO A 59 11.09 -2.54 11.77
N ALA A 60 10.40 -2.77 12.91
CA ALA A 60 9.07 -3.38 12.97
C ALA A 60 7.96 -2.56 12.26
N ILE A 61 8.15 -1.24 12.08
CA ILE A 61 7.17 -0.39 11.38
C ILE A 61 7.36 -0.54 9.88
N ALA A 62 6.40 -1.12 9.16
CA ALA A 62 6.52 -1.31 7.71
C ALA A 62 6.65 0.02 6.95
N ARG A 63 7.52 0.03 5.92
CA ARG A 63 7.62 1.16 4.98
C ARG A 63 6.36 1.22 4.11
N THR A 64 5.93 2.43 3.75
CA THR A 64 4.77 2.64 2.86
C THR A 64 4.87 1.80 1.58
N ARG A 65 6.08 1.69 0.99
CA ARG A 65 6.31 0.88 -0.21
C ARG A 65 5.99 -0.59 0.00
N ASP A 66 6.40 -1.15 1.14
CA ASP A 66 6.26 -2.57 1.41
C ASP A 66 4.80 -2.90 1.75
N VAL A 67 4.07 -1.96 2.38
CA VAL A 67 2.60 -2.03 2.54
C VAL A 67 1.89 -2.01 1.17
N THR A 68 2.25 -1.08 0.27
CA THR A 68 1.65 -1.03 -1.06
C THR A 68 1.91 -2.32 -1.86
N LYS A 69 3.14 -2.84 -1.82
CA LYS A 69 3.48 -4.13 -2.45
C LYS A 69 2.72 -5.30 -1.82
N GLY A 70 2.53 -5.30 -0.50
CA GLY A 70 1.75 -6.32 0.20
C GLY A 70 0.28 -6.32 -0.23
N VAL A 71 -0.32 -5.14 -0.40
CA VAL A 71 -1.70 -5.01 -0.91
C VAL A 71 -1.80 -5.47 -2.36
N GLU A 72 -0.85 -5.10 -3.22
CA GLU A 72 -0.82 -5.56 -4.61
C GLU A 72 -0.70 -7.08 -4.69
N THR A 73 0.22 -7.67 -3.92
CA THR A 73 0.43 -9.11 -3.89
C THR A 73 -0.80 -9.83 -3.34
N GLY A 74 -1.38 -9.35 -2.23
CA GLY A 74 -2.61 -9.91 -1.67
C GLY A 74 -3.80 -9.79 -2.62
N PHE A 75 -3.90 -8.70 -3.39
CA PHE A 75 -4.90 -8.57 -4.43
C PHE A 75 -4.69 -9.61 -5.55
N LEU A 76 -3.46 -9.80 -6.02
CA LEU A 76 -3.15 -10.77 -7.07
C LEU A 76 -3.47 -12.21 -6.62
N ASP A 77 -3.15 -12.56 -5.38
CA ASP A 77 -3.40 -13.89 -4.84
C ASP A 77 -4.91 -14.20 -4.71
N ILE A 78 -5.71 -13.21 -4.34
CA ILE A 78 -7.15 -13.39 -4.11
C ILE A 78 -7.97 -13.19 -5.40
N LYS A 79 -7.42 -12.48 -6.39
CA LYS A 79 -8.11 -12.10 -7.64
C LYS A 79 -8.84 -13.26 -8.28
N ASP A 80 -8.18 -14.41 -8.43
CA ASP A 80 -8.78 -15.55 -9.14
C ASP A 80 -9.88 -16.23 -8.31
N SER A 81 -9.74 -16.29 -6.98
CA SER A 81 -10.84 -16.73 -6.10
C SER A 81 -12.02 -15.76 -6.14
N LEU A 82 -11.76 -14.45 -6.24
CA LEU A 82 -12.81 -13.44 -6.31
C LEU A 82 -13.58 -13.54 -7.62
N LYS A 83 -12.90 -13.78 -8.75
CA LYS A 83 -13.52 -14.01 -10.06
C LYS A 83 -14.46 -15.21 -10.09
N VAL A 84 -14.16 -16.29 -9.37
CA VAL A 84 -15.06 -17.46 -9.29
C VAL A 84 -16.46 -17.07 -8.78
N VAL A 85 -16.56 -16.05 -7.93
CA VAL A 85 -17.83 -15.55 -7.40
C VAL A 85 -18.37 -14.38 -8.23
N LEU A 86 -17.50 -13.44 -8.63
CA LEU A 86 -17.91 -12.22 -9.34
C LEU A 86 -18.28 -12.48 -10.81
N ASP A 87 -17.57 -13.37 -11.51
CA ASP A 87 -17.79 -13.60 -12.94
C ASP A 87 -19.18 -14.20 -13.21
N PRO A 88 -19.67 -15.22 -12.47
CA PRO A 88 -21.03 -15.72 -12.66
C PRO A 88 -22.13 -14.69 -12.38
N ILE A 89 -21.86 -13.71 -11.51
CA ILE A 89 -22.81 -12.62 -11.19
C ILE A 89 -22.81 -11.55 -12.29
N THR A 90 -21.65 -11.29 -12.90
CA THR A 90 -21.47 -10.20 -13.88
C THR A 90 -21.71 -10.65 -15.33
N GLN A 91 -21.51 -11.92 -15.66
CA GLN A 91 -21.85 -12.49 -16.98
C GLN A 91 -23.32 -12.29 -17.41
N PRO A 92 -24.36 -12.56 -16.59
CA PRO A 92 -25.74 -12.35 -17.02
C PRO A 92 -26.04 -10.86 -17.28
N LEU A 93 -25.39 -9.95 -16.55
CA LEU A 93 -25.50 -8.52 -16.81
C LEU A 93 -24.92 -8.16 -18.17
N SER A 94 -23.78 -8.74 -18.56
CA SER A 94 -23.20 -8.52 -19.89
C SER A 94 -24.12 -8.99 -21.02
N TRP A 95 -24.73 -10.18 -20.89
CA TRP A 95 -25.69 -10.67 -21.90
C TRP A 95 -26.94 -9.79 -22.00
N PHE A 96 -27.41 -9.24 -20.87
CA PHE A 96 -28.54 -8.33 -20.88
C PHE A 96 -28.21 -7.02 -21.60
N LEU A 97 -27.03 -6.46 -21.34
CA LEU A 97 -26.57 -5.23 -22.01
C LEU A 97 -26.33 -5.45 -23.50
N GLU A 98 -25.73 -6.58 -23.89
CA GLU A 98 -25.57 -6.97 -25.30
C GLU A 98 -26.91 -7.20 -25.98
N GLY A 99 -27.86 -7.86 -25.31
CA GLY A 99 -29.22 -8.08 -25.81
C GLY A 99 -29.99 -6.77 -25.99
N ALA A 100 -29.87 -5.83 -25.05
CA ALA A 100 -30.44 -4.50 -25.17
C ALA A 100 -29.86 -3.75 -26.38
N LEU A 101 -28.53 -3.73 -26.52
CA LEU A 101 -27.84 -3.14 -27.67
C LEU A 101 -28.28 -3.75 -29.00
N TYR A 102 -28.34 -5.08 -29.08
CA TYR A 102 -28.79 -5.79 -30.27
C TYR A 102 -30.24 -5.43 -30.63
N THR A 103 -31.11 -5.34 -29.61
CA THR A 103 -32.51 -4.98 -29.80
C THR A 103 -32.60 -3.56 -30.35
N PHE A 104 -31.93 -2.58 -29.76
CA PHE A 104 -31.94 -1.23 -30.31
C PHE A 104 -31.33 -1.16 -31.71
N GLN A 105 -30.21 -1.84 -31.98
CA GLN A 105 -29.57 -1.75 -33.29
C GLN A 105 -30.41 -2.36 -34.43
N ASN A 106 -31.20 -3.40 -34.14
CA ASN A 106 -32.04 -4.07 -35.13
C ASN A 106 -33.50 -3.61 -35.13
N THR A 107 -33.91 -2.82 -34.13
CA THR A 107 -35.28 -2.28 -34.08
C THR A 107 -35.41 -1.17 -35.12
N PRO A 108 -36.39 -1.27 -36.04
CA PRO A 108 -36.63 -0.21 -37.00
C PRO A 108 -37.01 1.12 -36.34
N TRP A 109 -36.61 2.23 -36.95
CA TRP A 109 -36.80 3.58 -36.39
C TRP A 109 -38.27 3.94 -36.12
N PHE A 110 -39.20 3.42 -36.92
CA PHE A 110 -40.65 3.64 -36.77
C PHE A 110 -41.26 2.94 -35.54
N ILE A 111 -40.53 2.05 -34.88
CA ILE A 111 -40.91 1.44 -33.60
C ILE A 111 -40.28 2.21 -32.43
N MET A 112 -39.09 2.78 -32.61
CA MET A 112 -38.41 3.56 -31.55
C MET A 112 -38.97 4.96 -31.35
N ILE A 113 -39.44 5.59 -32.42
CA ILE A 113 -40.00 6.95 -32.41
C ILE A 113 -41.39 6.85 -33.05
N PRO A 114 -42.46 6.69 -32.26
CA PRO A 114 -43.83 6.65 -32.77
C PRO A 114 -44.31 8.03 -33.26
#